data_AF-A0AAE4QXM1-F1
#
_entry.id   AF-A0AAE4QXM1-F1
#
_cell.length_a   1.000
_cell.length_b   1.000
_cell.length_c   1.000
_cell.angle_alpha   90.00
_cell.angle_beta   90.00
_cell.angle_gamma   90.00
#
_symmetry.space_group_name_H-M   'P 1'
#
loop_
_entity.id
_entity.type
_entity.pdbx_description
1 polymer ?
#
loop_
_entity_poly.entity_id
_entity_poly.type
_entity_poly.pdbx_seq_one_letter_code
_entity_poly.pdbx_strand_id
1 'polypeptide(L)'
;MDPVTFRARPATDVVSDLVESLTGELNRSGDLDTVRTLLDNALYNGSSAFRQRQALRRRGHPHDVVDLLAAETAGISGPRSAVPDAHSRLFGVYEPIEGLDADPSWDEAVEEGGAPREAYAPVMSALDRAGTVRLRSRQVTAEKEASVAGVTFRVTGQERPQAFPMDFVPRIISPEVWRVLAAGTEQRARALDAFLDDIYGQREFVRAGHMTPESLDRAPGHRSTGRVQRPGRTRAHICGIDLVCGDDGTWFVLEDNVRVPSGIAFSHALRQMTTSLFGDLTGGFDLHAPDEAFGMIRETLEADAPPAAGDEPQLAVVSSGPTDSAWFEHRLIAQRTGLPLVTPDRLTFRDGVLHYRAGRDLHRVDVMYARIDEDMLLSSPGDDGIPLRDGLLDALGAGRLTIANALGNGVADDKAVYASVPAMIDFYLGETPILVQVPTYLCADRTQRDLVLDRLGELVVKPIDGYGGLGITIGPECSEAELAARREDLLTRPEGFIAQEVVPLSTLPTFDGTRMQRRHVDLRAFAHVRREGGRTTAHAVPAGLTRVAPAGSMIVNSSRGGGGKDTWIMR
;
A
#
# COMPACT_ATOMS: atom_id res chain seq x y z
N MET A 1 -11.75 32.75 25.90
CA MET A 1 -13.08 33.09 26.42
C MET A 1 -13.88 33.63 25.27
N ASP A 2 -15.10 33.13 25.09
CA ASP A 2 -16.04 33.66 24.11
C ASP A 2 -16.41 35.10 24.48
N PRO A 3 -16.23 36.10 23.60
CA PRO A 3 -16.46 37.51 23.92
C PRO A 3 -17.94 37.89 24.04
N VAL A 4 -18.85 37.02 23.58
CA VAL A 4 -20.30 37.24 23.61
C VAL A 4 -20.92 36.55 24.82
N THR A 5 -20.52 35.31 25.08
CA THR A 5 -21.11 34.51 26.17
C THR A 5 -20.29 34.51 27.45
N PHE A 6 -19.05 35.02 27.41
CA PHE A 6 -18.06 35.03 28.50
C PHE A 6 -17.81 33.64 29.14
N ARG A 7 -18.05 32.57 28.37
CA ARG A 7 -17.78 31.19 28.78
C ARG A 7 -16.49 30.68 28.15
N ALA A 8 -15.87 29.69 28.79
CA ALA A 8 -14.73 28.99 28.23
C ALA A 8 -15.19 28.09 27.07
N ARG A 9 -14.65 28.33 25.88
CA ARG A 9 -14.84 27.56 24.66
C ARG A 9 -13.49 27.35 23.97
N PRO A 10 -13.33 26.30 23.14
CA PRO A 10 -12.13 26.11 22.33
C PRO A 10 -11.82 27.36 21.51
N ALA A 11 -10.55 27.76 21.47
CA ALA A 11 -10.13 28.99 20.79
C ALA A 11 -10.38 28.93 19.27
N THR A 12 -10.31 27.74 18.68
CA THR A 12 -10.66 27.46 17.28
C THR A 12 -12.08 27.91 16.96
N ASP A 13 -13.03 27.55 17.82
CA ASP A 13 -14.45 27.79 17.59
C ASP A 13 -14.76 29.28 17.77
N VAL A 14 -14.20 29.89 18.83
CA VAL A 14 -14.41 31.33 19.11
C VAL A 14 -13.87 32.23 18.00
N VAL A 15 -12.70 31.89 17.43
CA VAL A 15 -12.10 32.73 16.38
C VAL A 15 -12.71 32.45 15.01
N SER A 16 -13.12 31.21 14.73
CA SER A 16 -13.86 30.88 13.50
C SER A 16 -15.23 31.55 13.46
N ASP A 17 -15.98 31.50 14.57
CA ASP A 17 -17.28 32.17 14.71
C ASP A 17 -17.15 33.69 14.50
N LEU A 18 -16.04 34.28 14.99
CA LEU A 18 -15.77 35.71 14.84
C LEU A 18 -15.47 36.09 13.37
N VAL A 19 -14.66 35.30 12.67
CA VAL A 19 -14.40 35.52 11.23
C VAL A 19 -15.66 35.30 10.41
N GLU A 20 -16.47 34.30 10.75
CA GLU A 20 -17.75 34.05 10.10
C GLU A 20 -18.70 35.24 10.27
N SER A 21 -18.77 35.83 11.47
CA SER A 21 -19.57 37.03 11.74
C SER A 21 -19.14 38.29 10.96
N LEU A 22 -17.89 38.34 10.47
CA LEU A 22 -17.32 39.47 9.71
C LEU A 22 -17.23 39.17 8.20
N THR A 23 -17.77 38.04 7.74
CA THR A 23 -17.66 37.59 6.34
C THR A 23 -18.21 38.61 5.33
N GLY A 24 -19.27 39.35 5.69
CA GLY A 24 -19.87 40.36 4.82
C GLY A 24 -18.97 41.59 4.62
N GLU A 25 -18.26 42.01 5.65
CA GLU A 25 -17.30 43.11 5.64
C GLU A 25 -16.02 42.71 4.90
N LEU A 26 -15.50 41.50 5.20
CA LEU A 26 -14.28 40.98 4.61
C LEU A 26 -14.43 40.66 3.11
N ASN A 27 -15.62 40.26 2.66
CA ASN A 27 -15.91 40.14 1.23
C ASN A 27 -15.94 41.49 0.52
N ARG A 28 -16.44 42.54 1.19
CA ARG A 28 -16.48 43.90 0.62
C ARG A 28 -15.10 44.53 0.52
N SER A 29 -14.18 44.19 1.44
CA SER A 29 -12.79 44.65 1.38
C SER A 29 -11.89 43.76 0.50
N GLY A 30 -12.34 42.55 0.15
CA GLY A 30 -11.57 41.57 -0.63
C GLY A 30 -10.56 40.77 0.21
N ASP A 31 -10.64 40.84 1.53
CA ASP A 31 -9.66 40.26 2.44
C ASP A 31 -10.06 38.89 3.02
N LEU A 32 -11.25 38.38 2.67
CA LEU A 32 -11.79 37.16 3.28
C LEU A 32 -10.86 35.96 3.16
N ASP A 33 -10.30 35.71 1.97
CA ASP A 33 -9.39 34.57 1.75
C ASP A 33 -8.05 34.76 2.46
N THR A 34 -7.55 36.00 2.53
CA THR A 34 -6.34 36.35 3.27
C THR A 34 -6.54 36.11 4.77
N VAL A 35 -7.66 36.56 5.33
CA VAL A 35 -7.97 36.39 6.76
C VAL A 35 -8.20 34.92 7.11
N ARG A 36 -8.88 34.15 6.25
CA ARG A 36 -9.03 32.70 6.43
C ARG A 36 -7.68 31.98 6.41
N THR A 37 -6.85 32.29 5.43
CA THR A 37 -5.50 31.72 5.32
C THR A 37 -4.63 32.07 6.54
N LEU A 38 -4.68 33.31 7.02
CA LEU A 38 -3.93 33.73 8.21
C LEU A 38 -4.49 33.07 9.49
N LEU A 39 -5.81 32.89 9.57
CA LEU A 39 -6.44 32.21 10.69
C LEU A 39 -6.06 30.73 10.72
N ASP A 40 -6.17 30.02 9.60
CA ASP A 40 -5.81 28.60 9.50
C ASP A 40 -4.34 28.41 9.87
N ASN A 41 -3.46 29.28 9.37
CA ASN A 41 -2.05 29.30 9.75
C ASN A 41 -1.86 29.58 11.25
N ALA A 42 -2.61 30.49 11.86
CA ALA A 42 -2.49 30.81 13.28
C ALA A 42 -3.01 29.69 14.19
N LEU A 43 -4.09 29.01 13.80
CA LEU A 43 -4.65 27.87 14.52
C LEU A 43 -3.76 26.63 14.39
N TYR A 44 -3.19 26.41 13.20
CA TYR A 44 -2.23 25.33 12.95
C TYR A 44 -0.90 25.54 13.68
N ASN A 45 -0.34 26.76 13.65
CA ASN A 45 0.92 27.08 14.32
C ASN A 45 0.77 27.31 15.84
N GLY A 46 -0.45 27.47 16.34
CA GLY A 46 -0.77 27.81 17.73
C GLY A 46 -0.32 29.22 18.16
N SER A 47 -0.59 29.60 19.42
CA SER A 47 -0.05 30.85 19.98
C SER A 47 1.42 30.70 20.37
N SER A 48 2.17 31.81 20.48
CA SER A 48 3.57 31.74 20.95
C SER A 48 3.65 31.06 22.33
N ALA A 49 2.72 31.34 23.25
CA ALA A 49 2.66 30.65 24.53
C ALA A 49 2.37 29.13 24.40
N PHE A 50 1.60 28.71 23.39
CA PHE A 50 1.40 27.29 23.09
C PHE A 50 2.69 26.64 22.55
N ARG A 51 3.37 27.29 21.61
CA ARG A 51 4.65 26.82 21.05
C ARG A 51 5.76 26.78 22.10
N GLN A 52 5.84 27.76 22.98
CA GLN A 52 6.80 27.78 24.10
C GLN A 52 6.51 26.66 25.11
N ARG A 53 5.24 26.40 25.45
CA ARG A 53 4.87 25.25 26.28
C ARG A 53 5.18 23.91 25.60
N GLN A 54 5.02 23.84 24.28
CA GLN A 54 5.39 22.66 23.49
C GLN A 54 6.90 22.47 23.45
N ALA A 55 7.68 23.53 23.23
CA ALA A 55 9.14 23.51 23.28
C ALA A 55 9.65 23.06 24.66
N LEU A 56 9.09 23.58 25.74
CA LEU A 56 9.41 23.16 27.11
C LEU A 56 9.06 21.68 27.37
N ARG A 57 7.96 21.17 26.78
CA ARG A 57 7.54 19.76 26.95
C ARG A 57 8.37 18.77 26.14
N ARG A 58 9.12 19.21 25.12
CA ARG A 58 9.93 18.32 24.26
C ARG A 58 11.14 17.75 25.00
N ARG A 59 11.81 18.54 25.84
CA ARG A 59 13.02 18.12 26.58
C ARG A 59 13.04 18.53 28.05
N GLY A 60 12.03 19.25 28.53
CA GLY A 60 11.91 19.70 29.92
C GLY A 60 12.78 20.90 30.29
N HIS A 61 13.57 21.45 29.36
CA HIS A 61 14.55 22.50 29.67
C HIS A 61 14.05 23.91 29.27
N PRO A 62 14.21 24.92 30.15
CA PRO A 62 13.83 26.30 29.85
C PRO A 62 14.62 26.94 28.69
N HIS A 63 15.81 26.43 28.36
CA HIS A 63 16.65 26.94 27.27
C HIS A 63 16.01 26.74 25.89
N ASP A 64 15.24 25.67 25.68
CA ASP A 64 14.55 25.41 24.41
C ASP A 64 13.51 26.50 24.07
N VAL A 65 12.93 27.11 25.11
CA VAL A 65 12.00 28.24 24.97
C VAL A 65 12.75 29.52 24.60
N VAL A 66 13.95 29.72 25.15
CA VAL A 66 14.81 30.87 24.86
C VAL A 66 15.33 30.82 23.43
N ASP A 67 15.73 29.64 22.94
CA ASP A 67 16.23 29.46 21.57
C ASP A 67 15.11 29.65 20.54
N LEU A 68 13.90 29.14 20.82
CA LEU A 68 12.72 29.40 20.01
C LEU A 68 12.43 30.91 19.90
N LEU A 69 12.48 31.62 21.03
CA LEU A 69 12.22 33.07 21.08
C LEU A 69 13.32 33.88 20.38
N ALA A 70 14.58 33.48 20.51
CA ALA A 70 15.70 34.10 19.81
C ALA A 70 15.57 33.96 18.30
N ALA A 71 15.16 32.78 17.81
CA ALA A 71 14.91 32.53 16.40
C ALA A 71 13.71 33.33 15.86
N GLU A 72 12.61 33.41 16.61
CA GLU A 72 11.41 34.18 16.21
C GLU A 72 11.67 35.70 16.17
N THR A 73 12.59 36.22 17.00
CA THR A 73 12.81 37.68 17.16
C THR A 73 13.92 38.23 16.25
N ALA A 74 14.77 37.38 15.65
CA ALA A 74 16.00 37.83 14.99
C ALA A 74 15.85 38.52 13.62
N GLY A 75 14.73 38.39 12.90
CA GLY A 75 14.31 39.26 11.76
C GLY A 75 15.29 39.60 10.61
N ILE A 76 16.54 39.13 10.59
CA ILE A 76 17.60 39.53 9.63
C ILE A 76 18.52 38.34 9.39
N SER A 77 18.77 38.02 8.11
CA SER A 77 20.00 37.33 7.71
C SER A 77 20.46 37.87 6.35
N GLY A 78 21.38 38.84 6.41
CA GLY A 78 22.38 39.06 5.36
C GLY A 78 23.50 38.01 5.49
N PRO A 79 24.34 37.83 4.45
CA PRO A 79 25.13 36.63 4.26
C PRO A 79 26.24 36.53 5.31
N ARG A 80 26.15 35.56 6.21
CA ARG A 80 27.27 35.19 7.07
C ARG A 80 28.17 34.20 6.33
N SER A 81 29.43 34.60 6.23
CA SER A 81 30.56 33.79 5.79
C SER A 81 30.61 32.45 6.51
N ALA A 82 30.95 31.42 5.75
CA ALA A 82 30.94 30.02 6.09
C ALA A 82 31.85 29.66 7.27
N VAL A 83 31.24 29.12 8.32
CA VAL A 83 31.82 28.05 9.14
C VAL A 83 30.80 26.91 9.08
N PRO A 84 31.18 25.69 8.67
CA PRO A 84 30.23 24.61 8.43
C PRO A 84 29.72 24.06 9.77
N ASP A 85 28.54 24.51 10.20
CA ASP A 85 27.83 23.90 11.32
C ASP A 85 27.07 22.67 10.81
N ALA A 86 27.49 21.48 11.24
CA ALA A 86 26.92 20.21 10.81
C ALA A 86 25.44 20.06 11.19
N HIS A 87 24.96 20.85 12.16
CA HIS A 87 23.60 20.77 12.70
C HIS A 87 22.54 21.58 11.94
N SER A 88 22.95 22.39 10.95
CA SER A 88 22.04 23.26 10.20
C SER A 88 21.68 22.74 8.79
N ARG A 89 22.04 21.49 8.48
CA ARG A 89 21.78 20.85 7.17
C ARG A 89 20.46 20.05 7.19
N LEU A 90 19.90 19.77 6.01
CA LEU A 90 18.70 18.94 5.82
C LEU A 90 18.79 17.57 6.57
N PHE A 91 20.03 17.10 6.76
CA PHE A 91 20.40 15.84 7.44
C PHE A 91 21.13 16.04 8.77
N GLY A 92 21.26 17.28 9.29
CA GLY A 92 22.10 17.62 10.44
C GLY A 92 21.66 17.03 11.79
N VAL A 93 20.48 16.39 11.81
CA VAL A 93 19.90 15.64 12.92
C VAL A 93 19.13 14.44 12.35
N TYR A 94 19.80 13.62 11.53
CA TYR A 94 19.25 12.34 11.06
C TYR A 94 19.31 11.31 12.20
N GLU A 95 18.45 11.52 13.19
CA GLU A 95 18.41 10.76 14.45
C GLU A 95 17.58 9.47 14.34
N PRO A 96 17.80 8.50 15.24
CA PRO A 96 16.94 7.32 15.42
C PRO A 96 15.46 7.69 15.63
N ILE A 97 14.56 6.74 15.41
CA ILE A 97 13.12 6.95 15.63
C ILE A 97 12.86 7.10 17.15
N GLU A 98 12.43 8.28 17.60
CA GLU A 98 12.09 8.52 19.02
C GLU A 98 10.94 7.60 19.48
N GLY A 99 11.11 6.94 20.63
CA GLY A 99 10.05 6.18 21.30
C GLY A 99 9.98 4.68 20.99
N LEU A 100 10.86 4.16 20.12
CA LEU A 100 11.11 2.73 19.97
C LEU A 100 12.47 2.42 20.61
N ASP A 101 12.46 1.82 21.81
CA ASP A 101 13.66 1.21 22.40
C ASP A 101 14.02 -0.04 21.59
N ALA A 102 14.67 0.13 20.44
CA ALA A 102 15.21 -0.99 19.67
C ALA A 102 16.41 -0.52 18.82
N ASP A 103 17.37 -1.42 18.62
CA ASP A 103 18.56 -1.33 17.76
C ASP A 103 18.43 -0.36 16.57
N PRO A 104 19.51 0.32 16.13
CA PRO A 104 19.45 1.19 14.98
C PRO A 104 19.08 0.38 13.74
N SER A 105 17.77 0.31 13.44
CA SER A 105 17.23 -0.27 12.21
C SER A 105 18.04 0.21 11.03
N TRP A 106 18.48 -0.73 10.20
CA TRP A 106 19.28 -0.45 9.02
C TRP A 106 18.55 0.58 8.14
N ASP A 107 19.27 1.63 7.75
CA ASP A 107 18.76 2.59 6.78
C ASP A 107 19.34 2.29 5.40
N GLU A 108 18.46 2.19 4.40
CA GLU A 108 18.82 1.79 3.03
C GLU A 108 19.58 2.88 2.28
N ALA A 109 19.53 4.13 2.77
CA ALA A 109 20.11 5.29 2.07
C ALA A 109 21.24 5.97 2.84
N VAL A 110 21.31 5.80 4.16
CA VAL A 110 22.24 6.50 5.05
C VAL A 110 22.99 5.49 5.91
N GLU A 111 24.30 5.67 6.03
CA GLU A 111 25.16 4.86 6.91
C GLU A 111 25.00 5.30 8.38
N GLU A 112 25.49 4.48 9.31
CA GLU A 112 25.43 4.78 10.76
C GLU A 112 26.10 6.13 11.10
N GLY A 113 27.15 6.50 10.37
CA GLY A 113 27.83 7.80 10.50
C GLY A 113 27.10 9.00 9.88
N GLY A 114 25.90 8.81 9.33
CA GLY A 114 25.09 9.87 8.72
C GLY A 114 25.47 10.24 7.28
N ALA A 115 26.47 9.56 6.70
CA ALA A 115 26.84 9.73 5.30
C ALA A 115 25.85 9.00 4.38
N PRO A 116 25.49 9.57 3.20
CA PRO A 116 24.68 8.85 2.25
C PRO A 116 25.46 7.66 1.67
N ARG A 117 24.80 6.51 1.54
CA ARG A 117 25.34 5.35 0.82
C ARG A 117 25.56 5.71 -0.66
N GLU A 118 26.48 5.02 -1.32
CA GLU A 118 26.94 5.34 -2.69
C GLU A 118 25.78 5.53 -3.68
N ALA A 119 24.85 4.57 -3.77
CA ALA A 119 23.70 4.63 -4.66
C ALA A 119 22.79 5.85 -4.42
N TYR A 120 22.79 6.37 -3.19
CA TYR A 120 21.96 7.49 -2.75
C TYR A 120 22.69 8.83 -2.76
N ALA A 121 24.01 8.86 -2.90
CA ALA A 121 24.78 10.10 -2.88
C ALA A 121 24.29 11.16 -3.90
N PRO A 122 23.95 10.83 -5.16
CA PRO A 122 23.40 11.79 -6.12
C PRO A 122 22.04 12.37 -5.68
N VAL A 123 21.16 11.50 -5.16
CA VAL A 123 19.83 11.86 -4.67
C VAL A 123 19.95 12.81 -3.49
N MET A 124 20.69 12.41 -2.45
CA MET A 124 20.84 13.19 -1.23
C MET A 124 21.51 14.54 -1.50
N SER A 125 22.51 14.57 -2.37
CA SER A 125 23.15 15.81 -2.79
C SER A 125 22.19 16.79 -3.47
N ALA A 126 21.26 16.31 -4.29
CA ALA A 126 20.29 17.20 -4.94
C ALA A 126 19.20 17.68 -3.98
N LEU A 127 18.77 16.83 -3.04
CA LEU A 127 17.82 17.23 -2.00
C LEU A 127 18.44 18.28 -1.06
N ASP A 128 19.70 18.10 -0.67
CA ASP A 128 20.43 19.10 0.14
C ASP A 128 20.61 20.42 -0.62
N ARG A 129 20.99 20.37 -1.91
CA ARG A 129 21.08 21.56 -2.77
C ARG A 129 19.73 22.28 -2.95
N ALA A 130 18.61 21.55 -2.96
CA ALA A 130 17.29 22.16 -3.05
C ALA A 130 16.97 22.92 -1.75
N GLY A 131 17.34 22.36 -0.60
CA GLY A 131 17.09 22.93 0.72
C GLY A 131 15.62 22.87 1.15
N THR A 132 15.39 22.99 2.46
CA THR A 132 14.07 22.81 3.08
C THR A 132 12.96 23.67 2.47
N VAL A 133 13.24 24.93 2.16
CA VAL A 133 12.24 25.86 1.61
C VAL A 133 11.72 25.39 0.25
N ARG A 134 12.62 24.96 -0.64
CA ARG A 134 12.24 24.48 -1.96
C ARG A 134 11.56 23.11 -1.89
N LEU A 135 12.02 22.23 -1.00
CA LEU A 135 11.38 20.93 -0.78
C LEU A 135 9.94 21.09 -0.27
N ARG A 136 9.71 22.00 0.69
CA ARG A 136 8.35 22.33 1.15
C ARG A 136 7.48 22.89 0.03
N SER A 137 8.02 23.81 -0.78
CA SER A 137 7.28 24.33 -1.93
C SER A 137 6.91 23.22 -2.92
N ARG A 138 7.83 22.29 -3.20
CA ARG A 138 7.56 21.12 -4.05
C ARG A 138 6.53 20.18 -3.45
N GLN A 139 6.46 20.05 -2.12
CA GLN A 139 5.47 19.22 -1.43
C GLN A 139 4.07 19.75 -1.63
N VAL A 140 3.89 21.06 -1.43
CA VAL A 140 2.60 21.71 -1.70
C VAL A 140 2.20 21.56 -3.16
N THR A 141 3.16 21.68 -4.10
CA THR A 141 2.91 21.42 -5.52
C THR A 141 2.49 19.97 -5.77
N ALA A 142 3.22 19.00 -5.21
CA ALA A 142 2.93 17.57 -5.36
C ALA A 142 1.54 17.20 -4.83
N GLU A 143 1.18 17.69 -3.64
CA GLU A 143 -0.14 17.46 -3.03
C GLU A 143 -1.27 18.04 -3.90
N LYS A 144 -1.05 19.24 -4.48
CA LYS A 144 -2.00 19.85 -5.40
C LYS A 144 -2.13 19.06 -6.71
N GLU A 145 -1.01 18.63 -7.30
CA GLU A 145 -0.99 17.82 -8.53
C GLU A 145 -1.66 16.46 -8.30
N ALA A 146 -1.35 15.79 -7.19
CA ALA A 146 -1.98 14.53 -6.79
C ALA A 146 -3.49 14.69 -6.63
N SER A 147 -3.94 15.76 -5.95
CA SER A 147 -5.36 16.07 -5.80
C SER A 147 -6.06 16.31 -7.15
N VAL A 148 -5.47 17.10 -8.04
CA VAL A 148 -6.01 17.38 -9.39
C VAL A 148 -6.06 16.12 -10.26
N ALA A 149 -5.02 15.29 -10.20
CA ALA A 149 -4.96 14.02 -10.91
C ALA A 149 -5.85 12.93 -10.29
N GLY A 150 -6.46 13.21 -9.13
CA GLY A 150 -7.30 12.28 -8.39
C GLY A 150 -6.52 11.16 -7.69
N VAL A 151 -5.19 11.28 -7.57
CA VAL A 151 -4.32 10.36 -6.81
C VAL A 151 -4.65 10.51 -5.33
N THR A 152 -5.69 9.81 -4.92
CA THR A 152 -6.29 9.93 -3.59
C THR A 152 -6.41 8.57 -2.93
N PHE A 153 -6.52 8.58 -1.62
CA PHE A 153 -6.74 7.40 -0.79
C PHE A 153 -7.74 7.76 0.32
N ARG A 154 -8.39 6.75 0.90
CA ARG A 154 -9.33 6.94 2.00
C ARG A 154 -8.76 6.29 3.26
N VAL A 155 -8.41 7.11 4.25
CA VAL A 155 -8.00 6.67 5.59
C VAL A 155 -9.21 6.07 6.31
N THR A 156 -8.99 5.00 7.06
CA THR A 156 -10.07 4.36 7.85
C THR A 156 -10.69 5.37 8.83
N GLY A 157 -12.02 5.47 8.82
CA GLY A 157 -12.77 6.40 9.68
C GLY A 157 -12.91 7.82 9.12
N GLN A 158 -12.39 8.11 7.93
CA GLN A 158 -12.57 9.38 7.23
C GLN A 158 -13.61 9.27 6.11
N GLU A 159 -14.53 10.23 6.01
CA GLU A 159 -15.56 10.26 4.95
C GLU A 159 -14.99 10.70 3.59
N ARG A 160 -13.95 11.55 3.59
CA ARG A 160 -13.41 12.16 2.37
C ARG A 160 -12.07 11.53 1.97
N PRO A 161 -11.86 11.24 0.66
CA PRO A 161 -10.54 10.91 0.13
C PRO A 161 -9.56 12.06 0.36
N GLN A 162 -8.31 11.73 0.66
CA GLN A 162 -7.20 12.68 0.80
C GLN A 162 -6.18 12.45 -0.31
N ALA A 163 -5.39 13.48 -0.65
CA ALA A 163 -4.29 13.33 -1.60
C ALA A 163 -3.24 12.35 -1.05
N PHE A 164 -2.80 11.40 -1.87
CA PHE A 164 -1.83 10.39 -1.46
C PHE A 164 -0.49 11.05 -1.06
N PRO A 165 -0.03 10.91 0.20
CA PRO A 165 1.19 11.56 0.65
C PRO A 165 2.39 10.98 -0.09
N MET A 166 3.17 11.87 -0.68
CA MET A 166 4.36 11.51 -1.43
C MET A 166 5.60 11.99 -0.70
N ASP A 167 6.61 11.12 -0.65
CA ASP A 167 7.96 11.50 -0.28
C ASP A 167 8.90 11.57 -1.49
N PHE A 168 9.88 12.46 -1.42
CA PHE A 168 10.82 12.75 -2.52
C PHE A 168 12.04 11.85 -2.58
N VAL A 169 12.31 11.09 -1.53
CA VAL A 169 13.43 10.14 -1.48
C VAL A 169 12.94 8.83 -2.09
N PRO A 170 13.39 8.46 -3.30
CA PRO A 170 13.02 7.20 -3.91
C PRO A 170 13.61 6.02 -3.13
N ARG A 171 13.00 4.84 -3.27
CA ARG A 171 13.64 3.58 -2.89
C ARG A 171 14.39 3.02 -4.08
N ILE A 172 15.71 2.90 -3.99
CA ILE A 172 16.57 2.43 -5.08
C ILE A 172 16.77 0.92 -4.91
N ILE A 173 16.40 0.16 -5.94
CA ILE A 173 16.59 -1.28 -6.02
C ILE A 173 17.65 -1.55 -7.08
N SER A 174 18.80 -2.07 -6.67
CA SER A 174 19.90 -2.38 -7.58
C SER A 174 19.53 -3.56 -8.51
N PRO A 175 20.23 -3.74 -9.65
CA PRO A 175 19.97 -4.85 -10.56
C PRO A 175 20.15 -6.22 -9.89
N GLU A 176 21.11 -6.34 -8.97
CA GLU A 176 21.39 -7.58 -8.23
C GLU A 176 20.25 -7.94 -7.29
N VAL A 177 19.73 -6.95 -6.55
CA VAL A 177 18.57 -7.14 -5.67
C VAL A 177 17.34 -7.44 -6.50
N TRP A 178 17.09 -6.68 -7.56
CA TRP A 178 15.93 -6.87 -8.43
C TRP A 178 15.89 -8.27 -9.03
N ARG A 179 17.02 -8.81 -9.51
CA ARG A 179 17.10 -10.17 -10.05
C ARG A 179 16.64 -11.24 -9.05
N VAL A 180 16.94 -11.08 -7.76
CA VAL A 180 16.50 -12.01 -6.70
C VAL A 180 15.01 -11.82 -6.41
N LEU A 181 14.56 -10.57 -6.26
CA LEU A 181 13.15 -10.26 -6.02
C LEU A 181 12.25 -10.73 -7.17
N ALA A 182 12.67 -10.50 -8.41
CA ALA A 182 11.97 -10.96 -9.61
C ALA A 182 11.84 -12.49 -9.62
N ALA A 183 12.97 -13.22 -9.54
CA ALA A 183 12.94 -14.68 -9.59
C ALA A 183 12.10 -15.29 -8.45
N GLY A 184 12.18 -14.72 -7.25
CA GLY A 184 11.43 -15.22 -6.11
C GLY A 184 9.94 -14.88 -6.14
N THR A 185 9.56 -13.69 -6.61
CA THR A 185 8.14 -13.33 -6.80
C THR A 185 7.50 -14.15 -7.91
N GLU A 186 8.23 -14.44 -8.99
CA GLU A 186 7.78 -15.34 -10.07
C GLU A 186 7.60 -16.78 -9.58
N GLN A 187 8.57 -17.32 -8.85
CA GLN A 187 8.45 -18.65 -8.22
C GLN A 187 7.22 -18.73 -7.31
N ARG A 188 7.06 -17.75 -6.42
CA ARG A 188 5.95 -17.71 -5.48
C ARG A 188 4.60 -17.61 -6.19
N ALA A 189 4.49 -16.78 -7.22
CA ALA A 189 3.26 -16.64 -8.01
C ALA A 189 2.89 -17.95 -8.73
N ARG A 190 3.87 -18.68 -9.29
CA ARG A 190 3.62 -20.03 -9.87
C ARG A 190 3.10 -21.02 -8.84
N ALA A 191 3.67 -21.02 -7.63
CA ALA A 191 3.23 -21.92 -6.56
C ALA A 191 1.81 -21.58 -6.06
N LEU A 192 1.49 -20.29 -5.91
CA LEU A 192 0.15 -19.83 -5.52
C LEU A 192 -0.91 -20.18 -6.59
N ASP A 193 -0.58 -20.02 -7.87
CA ASP A 193 -1.48 -20.39 -8.97
C ASP A 193 -1.73 -21.92 -9.00
N ALA A 194 -0.68 -22.72 -8.83
CA ALA A 194 -0.79 -24.18 -8.74
C ALA A 194 -1.60 -24.64 -7.52
N PHE A 195 -1.40 -24.00 -6.37
CA PHE A 195 -2.18 -24.24 -5.17
C PHE A 195 -3.67 -23.98 -5.40
N LEU A 196 -4.01 -22.84 -6.01
CA LEU A 196 -5.38 -22.47 -6.33
C LEU A 196 -6.05 -23.47 -7.29
N ASP A 197 -5.33 -23.96 -8.31
CA ASP A 197 -5.88 -24.98 -9.24
C ASP A 197 -6.12 -26.32 -8.51
N ASP A 198 -5.19 -26.70 -7.63
CA ASP A 198 -5.27 -27.95 -6.88
C ASP A 198 -6.43 -27.97 -5.86
N ILE A 199 -6.55 -26.98 -4.98
CA ILE A 199 -7.55 -26.99 -3.89
C ILE A 199 -9.00 -26.99 -4.38
N TYR A 200 -9.23 -26.42 -5.57
CA TYR A 200 -10.52 -26.40 -6.24
C TYR A 200 -10.74 -27.61 -7.14
N GLY A 201 -9.68 -28.34 -7.48
CA GLY A 201 -9.68 -29.60 -8.20
C GLY A 201 -9.49 -30.80 -7.27
N GLN A 202 -8.30 -31.41 -7.32
CA GLN A 202 -8.02 -32.70 -6.69
C GLN A 202 -7.66 -32.60 -5.21
N ARG A 203 -7.13 -31.47 -4.73
CA ARG A 203 -6.67 -31.27 -3.35
C ARG A 203 -5.51 -32.20 -2.97
N GLU A 204 -4.58 -32.43 -3.89
CA GLU A 204 -3.39 -33.27 -3.68
C GLU A 204 -2.51 -32.73 -2.54
N PHE A 205 -2.35 -31.42 -2.39
CA PHE A 205 -1.58 -30.82 -1.30
C PHE A 205 -2.15 -31.13 0.09
N VAL A 206 -3.49 -31.14 0.20
CA VAL A 206 -4.20 -31.56 1.42
C VAL A 206 -4.09 -33.07 1.62
N ARG A 207 -4.25 -33.87 0.57
CA ARG A 207 -4.11 -35.35 0.63
C ARG A 207 -2.71 -35.80 1.03
N ALA A 208 -1.69 -35.06 0.61
CA ALA A 208 -0.30 -35.28 0.99
C ALA A 208 0.03 -34.84 2.42
N GLY A 209 -0.91 -34.19 3.13
CA GLY A 209 -0.77 -33.81 4.53
C GLY A 209 -0.01 -32.50 4.76
N HIS A 210 0.26 -31.71 3.71
CA HIS A 210 0.91 -30.39 3.86
C HIS A 210 -0.02 -29.32 4.44
N MET A 211 -1.34 -29.53 4.38
CA MET A 211 -2.36 -28.69 4.99
C MET A 211 -3.52 -29.55 5.46
N THR A 212 -4.10 -29.22 6.61
CA THR A 212 -5.29 -29.93 7.11
C THR A 212 -6.56 -29.47 6.38
N PRO A 213 -7.54 -30.36 6.18
CA PRO A 213 -8.84 -29.97 5.64
C PRO A 213 -9.49 -28.84 6.43
N GLU A 214 -9.36 -28.84 7.76
CA GLU A 214 -9.96 -27.84 8.63
C GLU A 214 -9.30 -26.46 8.48
N SER A 215 -7.99 -26.39 8.21
CA SER A 215 -7.33 -25.11 7.92
C SER A 215 -7.81 -24.53 6.59
N LEU A 216 -7.98 -25.39 5.58
CA LEU A 216 -8.52 -24.99 4.28
C LEU A 216 -9.99 -24.55 4.37
N ASP A 217 -10.83 -25.31 5.07
CA ASP A 217 -12.27 -25.04 5.19
C ASP A 217 -12.57 -23.79 6.04
N ARG A 218 -11.65 -23.38 6.93
CA ARG A 218 -11.77 -22.13 7.71
C ARG A 218 -11.29 -20.90 6.97
N ALA A 219 -10.50 -21.03 5.90
CA ALA A 219 -10.03 -19.88 5.13
C ALA A 219 -11.23 -19.12 4.54
N PRO A 220 -11.45 -17.83 4.88
CA PRO A 220 -12.66 -17.09 4.49
C PRO A 220 -12.85 -16.96 2.97
N GLY A 221 -11.75 -17.03 2.23
CA GLY A 221 -11.76 -17.01 0.77
C GLY A 221 -11.94 -18.37 0.10
N HIS A 222 -12.00 -19.49 0.84
CA HIS A 222 -12.24 -20.82 0.28
C HIS A 222 -13.73 -20.99 -0.07
N ARG A 223 -14.09 -20.53 -1.26
CA ARG A 223 -15.48 -20.44 -1.73
C ARG A 223 -15.79 -21.41 -2.86
N SER A 224 -17.02 -21.93 -2.91
CA SER A 224 -17.47 -22.88 -3.95
C SER A 224 -17.42 -22.29 -5.36
N THR A 225 -17.51 -20.97 -5.50
CA THR A 225 -17.32 -20.22 -6.75
C THR A 225 -15.98 -20.50 -7.41
N GLY A 226 -14.93 -20.80 -6.64
CA GLY A 226 -13.62 -21.18 -7.16
C GLY A 226 -13.62 -22.47 -7.98
N ARG A 227 -14.63 -23.34 -7.82
CA ARG A 227 -14.78 -24.61 -8.58
C ARG A 227 -15.39 -24.43 -9.97
N VAL A 228 -15.92 -23.24 -10.28
CA VAL A 228 -16.63 -22.99 -11.54
C VAL A 228 -15.66 -22.85 -12.71
N GLN A 229 -14.47 -22.32 -12.45
CA GLN A 229 -13.42 -22.24 -13.45
C GLN A 229 -12.93 -23.63 -13.84
N ARG A 230 -12.74 -23.85 -15.15
CA ARG A 230 -12.22 -25.11 -15.68
C ARG A 230 -10.76 -25.31 -15.24
N PRO A 231 -10.35 -26.56 -14.94
CA PRO A 231 -8.95 -26.86 -14.60
C PRO A 231 -7.96 -26.44 -15.68
N GLY A 232 -6.74 -26.09 -15.26
CA GLY A 232 -5.65 -25.77 -16.18
C GLY A 232 -5.76 -24.38 -16.83
N ARG A 233 -6.57 -23.50 -16.23
CA ARG A 233 -6.71 -22.08 -16.54
C ARG A 233 -5.96 -21.25 -15.50
N THR A 234 -5.44 -20.08 -15.89
CA THR A 234 -4.75 -19.20 -14.94
C THR A 234 -5.71 -18.72 -13.86
N ARG A 235 -5.31 -18.75 -12.60
CA ARG A 235 -6.15 -18.30 -11.47
C ARG A 235 -5.62 -16.99 -10.90
N ALA A 236 -4.32 -16.96 -10.59
CA ALA A 236 -3.65 -15.81 -10.00
C ALA A 236 -2.95 -14.94 -11.05
N HIS A 237 -3.72 -14.47 -12.04
CA HIS A 237 -3.21 -13.70 -13.19
C HIS A 237 -2.28 -12.55 -12.79
N ILE A 238 -2.64 -11.79 -11.76
CA ILE A 238 -1.86 -10.69 -11.22
C ILE A 238 -1.71 -10.92 -9.71
N CYS A 239 -0.49 -11.11 -9.26
CA CYS A 239 -0.15 -11.28 -7.84
C CYS A 239 0.52 -10.01 -7.32
N GLY A 240 0.12 -9.51 -6.14
CA GLY A 240 0.87 -8.51 -5.38
C GLY A 240 1.58 -9.15 -4.20
N ILE A 241 2.89 -9.03 -4.13
CA ILE A 241 3.71 -9.64 -3.08
C ILE A 241 4.31 -8.52 -2.22
N ASP A 242 3.93 -8.49 -0.95
CA ASP A 242 4.42 -7.50 0.01
C ASP A 242 5.75 -7.96 0.59
N LEU A 243 6.79 -7.15 0.39
CA LEU A 243 8.17 -7.44 0.73
C LEU A 243 8.71 -6.40 1.71
N VAL A 244 9.48 -6.85 2.68
CA VAL A 244 10.21 -5.99 3.62
C VAL A 244 11.68 -6.38 3.62
N CYS A 245 12.55 -5.41 3.91
CA CYS A 245 13.97 -5.68 4.08
C CYS A 245 14.29 -5.62 5.58
N GLY A 246 15.02 -6.62 6.08
CA GLY A 246 15.53 -6.67 7.44
C GLY A 246 16.72 -5.74 7.66
N ASP A 247 17.23 -5.71 8.88
CA ASP A 247 18.41 -4.94 9.26
C ASP A 247 19.73 -5.52 8.73
N ASP A 248 19.74 -6.81 8.41
CA ASP A 248 20.84 -7.54 7.78
C ASP A 248 20.80 -7.46 6.24
N GLY A 249 19.82 -6.76 5.66
CA GLY A 249 19.60 -6.67 4.22
C GLY A 249 18.85 -7.87 3.61
N THR A 250 18.39 -8.82 4.44
CA THR A 250 17.59 -9.96 3.99
C THR A 250 16.18 -9.50 3.62
N TRP A 251 15.67 -9.98 2.48
CA TRP A 251 14.31 -9.69 2.04
C TRP A 251 13.33 -10.77 2.49
N PHE A 252 12.23 -10.33 3.10
CA PHE A 252 11.17 -11.19 3.60
C PHE A 252 9.86 -10.90 2.87
N VAL A 253 9.13 -11.95 2.49
CA VAL A 253 7.72 -11.84 2.09
C VAL A 253 6.89 -11.69 3.35
N LEU A 254 6.05 -10.65 3.42
CA LEU A 254 5.16 -10.38 4.56
C LEU A 254 3.72 -10.85 4.31
N GLU A 255 3.23 -10.69 3.07
CA GLU A 255 1.84 -10.97 2.70
C GLU A 255 1.73 -11.18 1.17
N ASP A 256 0.79 -12.02 0.77
CA ASP A 256 0.41 -12.25 -0.62
C ASP A 256 -0.94 -11.59 -0.89
N ASN A 257 -1.16 -11.08 -2.10
CA ASN A 257 -2.41 -10.45 -2.50
C ASN A 257 -2.80 -11.01 -3.87
N VAL A 258 -3.74 -11.95 -3.89
CA VAL A 258 -4.16 -12.67 -5.12
C VAL A 258 -5.64 -12.53 -5.43
N ARG A 259 -6.36 -11.70 -4.69
CA ARG A 259 -7.70 -11.20 -5.05
C ARG A 259 -7.59 -10.04 -6.04
N VAL A 260 -7.61 -8.80 -5.54
CA VAL A 260 -7.59 -7.56 -6.33
C VAL A 260 -6.39 -6.72 -5.89
N PRO A 261 -5.14 -7.15 -6.18
CA PRO A 261 -3.95 -6.43 -5.74
C PRO A 261 -3.92 -5.02 -6.37
N SER A 262 -3.59 -4.03 -5.54
CA SER A 262 -3.49 -2.63 -5.93
C SER A 262 -2.10 -2.06 -5.67
N GLY A 263 -1.76 -0.99 -6.38
CA GLY A 263 -0.54 -0.20 -6.15
C GLY A 263 0.20 0.20 -7.43
N ILE A 264 -0.03 -0.48 -8.56
CA ILE A 264 0.73 -0.25 -9.79
C ILE A 264 0.50 1.15 -10.38
N ALA A 265 -0.74 1.66 -10.30
CA ALA A 265 -1.05 3.01 -10.75
C ALA A 265 -0.42 4.09 -9.86
N PHE A 266 -0.32 3.80 -8.56
CA PHE A 266 0.35 4.68 -7.62
C PHE A 266 1.86 4.74 -7.90
N SER A 267 2.48 3.59 -8.19
CA SER A 267 3.89 3.52 -8.63
C SER A 267 4.15 4.40 -9.86
N HIS A 268 3.29 4.30 -10.87
CA HIS A 268 3.36 5.15 -12.06
C HIS A 268 3.20 6.63 -11.73
N ALA A 269 2.20 6.99 -10.93
CA ALA A 269 1.96 8.37 -10.53
C ALA A 269 3.14 8.96 -9.74
N LEU A 270 3.71 8.18 -8.82
CA LEU A 270 4.91 8.53 -8.04
C LEU A 270 6.10 8.84 -8.96
N ARG A 271 6.35 8.01 -9.99
CA ARG A 271 7.42 8.27 -10.97
C ARG A 271 7.17 9.53 -11.79
N GLN A 272 5.94 9.75 -12.25
CA GLN A 272 5.61 10.95 -13.02
C GLN A 272 5.81 12.22 -12.21
N MET A 273 5.34 12.26 -10.96
CA MET A 273 5.51 13.40 -10.08
C MET A 273 6.98 13.60 -9.68
N THR A 274 7.72 12.54 -9.37
CA THR A 274 9.15 12.62 -9.07
C THR A 274 9.93 13.19 -10.25
N THR A 275 9.64 12.73 -11.47
CA THR A 275 10.26 13.25 -12.70
C THR A 275 9.87 14.70 -12.99
N SER A 276 8.62 15.09 -12.74
CA SER A 276 8.14 16.47 -12.92
C SER A 276 8.83 17.44 -11.95
N LEU A 277 8.90 17.07 -10.67
CA LEU A 277 9.41 17.94 -9.60
C LEU A 277 10.93 17.93 -9.52
N PHE A 278 11.57 16.83 -9.91
CA PHE A 278 13.01 16.60 -9.83
C PHE A 278 13.59 15.97 -11.11
N GLY A 279 13.26 16.50 -12.29
CA GLY A 279 13.74 15.93 -13.56
C GLY A 279 15.26 15.77 -13.68
N ASP A 280 16.04 16.67 -13.07
CA ASP A 280 17.51 16.57 -13.02
C ASP A 280 18.01 15.35 -12.21
N LEU A 281 17.18 14.79 -11.32
CA LEU A 281 17.52 13.64 -10.49
C LEU A 281 17.38 12.31 -11.22
N THR A 282 16.26 12.10 -11.92
CA THR A 282 15.99 10.83 -12.60
C THR A 282 16.88 10.61 -13.82
N GLY A 283 17.31 11.68 -14.50
CA GLY A 283 18.17 11.59 -15.69
C GLY A 283 19.57 11.01 -15.44
N GLY A 284 20.01 10.91 -14.18
CA GLY A 284 21.29 10.30 -13.80
C GLY A 284 21.24 8.78 -13.61
N PHE A 285 20.07 8.15 -13.71
CA PHE A 285 19.86 6.73 -13.45
C PHE A 285 19.27 6.03 -14.68
N ASP A 286 19.72 4.81 -14.97
CA ASP A 286 19.07 3.93 -15.95
C ASP A 286 18.01 3.09 -15.23
N LEU A 287 16.74 3.48 -15.40
CA LEU A 287 15.61 2.96 -14.64
C LEU A 287 14.61 2.26 -15.56
N HIS A 288 14.02 1.18 -15.08
CA HIS A 288 12.78 0.66 -15.65
C HIS A 288 11.65 1.70 -15.54
N ALA A 289 10.78 1.72 -16.55
CA ALA A 289 9.63 2.60 -16.58
C ALA A 289 8.41 1.87 -16.00
N PRO A 290 7.73 2.41 -14.96
CA PRO A 290 6.51 1.80 -14.44
C PRO A 290 5.38 1.65 -15.47
N ASP A 291 5.43 2.42 -16.56
CA ASP A 291 4.49 2.32 -17.68
C ASP A 291 4.53 0.94 -18.38
N GLU A 292 5.68 0.24 -18.33
CA GLU A 292 5.86 -1.13 -18.86
C GLU A 292 4.82 -2.10 -18.26
N ALA A 293 4.40 -1.87 -17.01
CA ALA A 293 3.44 -2.71 -16.32
C ALA A 293 2.06 -2.76 -17.00
N PHE A 294 1.60 -1.67 -17.62
CA PHE A 294 0.27 -1.65 -18.25
C PHE A 294 0.24 -2.50 -19.53
N GLY A 295 1.33 -2.51 -20.30
CA GLY A 295 1.50 -3.45 -21.41
C GLY A 295 1.44 -4.89 -20.92
N MET A 296 2.18 -5.20 -19.84
CA MET A 296 2.17 -6.53 -19.24
C MET A 296 0.80 -6.95 -18.71
N ILE A 297 -0.02 -6.03 -18.16
CA ILE A 297 -1.41 -6.31 -17.75
C ILE A 297 -2.21 -6.79 -18.97
N ARG A 298 -2.16 -6.02 -20.06
CA ARG A 298 -2.90 -6.34 -21.27
C ARG A 298 -2.49 -7.70 -21.85
N GLU A 299 -1.20 -7.94 -22.00
CA GLU A 299 -0.65 -9.23 -22.46
C GLU A 299 -1.13 -10.40 -21.59
N THR A 300 -1.14 -10.23 -20.26
CA THR A 300 -1.58 -11.26 -19.32
C THR A 300 -3.07 -11.56 -19.47
N LEU A 301 -3.91 -10.54 -19.68
CA LEU A 301 -5.34 -10.72 -19.91
C LEU A 301 -5.62 -11.40 -21.26
N GLU A 302 -4.89 -11.01 -22.32
CA GLU A 302 -5.00 -11.61 -23.66
C GLU A 302 -4.54 -13.09 -23.66
N ALA A 303 -3.48 -13.41 -22.91
CA ALA A 303 -2.95 -14.77 -22.81
C ALA A 303 -3.94 -15.78 -22.19
N ASP A 304 -4.85 -15.32 -21.34
CA ASP A 304 -5.92 -16.15 -20.75
C ASP A 304 -7.29 -15.82 -21.40
N ALA A 305 -7.32 -15.47 -22.69
CA ALA A 305 -8.59 -15.42 -23.41
C ALA A 305 -9.24 -16.82 -23.51
N PRO A 306 -10.58 -16.93 -23.42
CA PRO A 306 -11.27 -18.20 -23.66
C PRO A 306 -11.18 -18.58 -25.14
N PRO A 307 -11.12 -19.88 -25.51
CA PRO A 307 -11.03 -20.30 -26.91
C PRO A 307 -12.17 -19.76 -27.81
N ALA A 308 -13.34 -19.49 -27.22
CA ALA A 308 -14.49 -18.91 -27.92
C ALA A 308 -14.31 -17.44 -28.32
N ALA A 309 -13.27 -16.75 -27.83
CA ALA A 309 -12.96 -15.36 -28.15
C ALA A 309 -12.37 -15.19 -29.57
N GLY A 310 -11.77 -16.25 -30.13
CA GLY A 310 -11.05 -16.15 -31.40
C GLY A 310 -9.74 -15.37 -31.26
N ASP A 311 -9.27 -14.79 -32.37
CA ASP A 311 -7.95 -14.15 -32.46
C ASP A 311 -7.92 -12.72 -31.88
N GLU A 312 -9.08 -12.09 -31.72
CA GLU A 312 -9.21 -10.71 -31.21
C GLU A 312 -10.15 -10.66 -29.98
N PRO A 313 -9.67 -11.10 -28.80
CA PRO A 313 -10.48 -11.14 -27.60
C PRO A 313 -10.94 -9.74 -27.17
N GLN A 314 -12.16 -9.63 -26.66
CA GLN A 314 -12.70 -8.38 -26.13
C GLN A 314 -12.47 -8.31 -24.62
N LEU A 315 -11.67 -7.34 -24.17
CA LEU A 315 -11.26 -7.18 -22.78
C LEU A 315 -11.99 -5.99 -22.14
N ALA A 316 -12.28 -6.06 -20.84
CA ALA A 316 -12.82 -4.92 -20.08
C ALA A 316 -12.27 -4.87 -18.65
N VAL A 317 -12.08 -3.66 -18.11
CA VAL A 317 -11.83 -3.44 -16.68
C VAL A 317 -13.16 -3.20 -15.99
N VAL A 318 -13.50 -3.99 -14.97
CA VAL A 318 -14.76 -3.84 -14.22
C VAL A 318 -14.48 -3.32 -12.82
N SER A 319 -15.14 -2.24 -12.43
CA SER A 319 -14.93 -1.53 -11.17
C SER A 319 -16.26 -1.27 -10.46
N SER A 320 -16.24 -1.14 -9.13
CA SER A 320 -17.42 -0.73 -8.35
C SER A 320 -17.83 0.74 -8.59
N GLY A 321 -16.97 1.52 -9.25
CA GLY A 321 -17.24 2.88 -9.68
C GLY A 321 -16.54 3.96 -8.83
N PRO A 322 -16.96 5.23 -8.93
CA PRO A 322 -16.27 6.37 -8.31
C PRO A 322 -16.22 6.36 -6.76
N THR A 323 -17.04 5.56 -6.11
CA THR A 323 -17.07 5.43 -4.64
C THR A 323 -15.96 4.54 -4.09
N ASP A 324 -15.35 3.71 -4.95
CA ASP A 324 -14.21 2.86 -4.64
C ASP A 324 -12.99 3.67 -4.19
N SER A 325 -12.28 3.21 -3.16
CA SER A 325 -11.07 3.86 -2.68
C SER A 325 -9.90 3.78 -3.67
N ALA A 326 -9.92 2.79 -4.56
CA ALA A 326 -8.91 2.59 -5.62
C ALA A 326 -9.41 3.04 -7.00
N TRP A 327 -10.50 3.83 -7.08
CA TRP A 327 -11.07 4.31 -8.35
C TRP A 327 -10.05 4.98 -9.27
N PHE A 328 -9.13 5.78 -8.71
CA PHE A 328 -8.01 6.37 -9.43
C PHE A 328 -7.21 5.33 -10.22
N GLU A 329 -6.84 4.25 -9.54
CA GLU A 329 -6.05 3.18 -10.14
C GLU A 329 -6.83 2.47 -11.24
N HIS A 330 -8.12 2.21 -11.03
CA HIS A 330 -8.95 1.52 -12.02
C HIS A 330 -9.07 2.34 -13.31
N ARG A 331 -9.23 3.67 -13.18
CA ARG A 331 -9.22 4.61 -14.30
C ARG A 331 -7.89 4.66 -15.03
N LEU A 332 -6.78 4.76 -14.28
CA LEU A 332 -5.47 4.85 -14.90
C LEU A 332 -5.11 3.56 -15.64
N ILE A 333 -5.41 2.40 -15.06
CA ILE A 333 -5.22 1.10 -15.71
C ILE A 333 -6.01 1.06 -17.01
N ALA A 334 -7.32 1.33 -16.98
CA ALA A 334 -8.15 1.30 -18.19
C ALA A 334 -7.64 2.25 -19.28
N GLN A 335 -7.24 3.47 -18.89
CA GLN A 335 -6.67 4.45 -19.81
C GLN A 335 -5.36 3.97 -20.44
N ARG A 336 -4.45 3.39 -19.64
CA ARG A 336 -3.11 2.98 -20.09
C ARG A 336 -3.11 1.67 -20.87
N THR A 337 -4.02 0.75 -20.55
CA THR A 337 -4.20 -0.49 -21.32
C THR A 337 -5.06 -0.29 -22.57
N GLY A 338 -5.79 0.82 -22.65
CA GLY A 338 -6.74 1.12 -23.72
C GLY A 338 -8.02 0.28 -23.62
N LEU A 339 -8.35 -0.23 -22.43
CA LEU A 339 -9.52 -1.07 -22.19
C LEU A 339 -10.73 -0.23 -21.73
N PRO A 340 -11.96 -0.62 -22.07
CA PRO A 340 -13.16 0.01 -21.52
C PRO A 340 -13.22 -0.20 -20.00
N LEU A 341 -13.56 0.87 -19.28
CA LEU A 341 -13.86 0.84 -17.85
C LEU A 341 -15.38 0.75 -17.65
N VAL A 342 -15.83 -0.33 -17.03
CA VAL A 342 -17.25 -0.70 -16.95
C VAL A 342 -17.65 -0.89 -15.49
N THR A 343 -18.87 -0.50 -15.14
CA THR A 343 -19.49 -0.76 -13.84
C THR A 343 -20.54 -1.89 -13.96
N PRO A 344 -20.82 -2.65 -12.89
CA PRO A 344 -21.75 -3.78 -12.95
C PRO A 344 -23.13 -3.46 -13.54
N ASP A 345 -23.68 -2.27 -13.28
CA ASP A 345 -24.98 -1.80 -13.82
C ASP A 345 -25.00 -1.62 -15.34
N ARG A 346 -23.86 -1.79 -16.01
CA ARG A 346 -23.76 -1.79 -17.48
C ARG A 346 -23.58 -3.18 -18.07
N LEU A 347 -23.40 -4.20 -17.24
CA LEU A 347 -23.16 -5.57 -17.67
C LEU A 347 -24.49 -6.31 -17.87
N THR A 348 -24.58 -7.12 -18.91
CA THR A 348 -25.75 -8.00 -19.15
C THR A 348 -25.32 -9.23 -19.93
N PHE A 349 -26.07 -10.32 -19.80
CA PHE A 349 -25.83 -11.55 -20.53
C PHE A 349 -26.82 -11.68 -21.69
N ARG A 350 -26.32 -11.99 -22.88
CA ARG A 350 -27.13 -12.37 -24.04
C ARG A 350 -26.61 -13.68 -24.60
N ASP A 351 -27.50 -14.66 -24.72
CA ASP A 351 -27.17 -16.03 -25.15
C ASP A 351 -26.00 -16.63 -24.34
N GLY A 352 -25.90 -16.23 -23.06
CA GLY A 352 -24.84 -16.61 -22.11
C GLY A 352 -23.45 -16.04 -22.41
N VAL A 353 -23.36 -15.01 -23.26
CA VAL A 353 -22.15 -14.21 -23.48
C VAL A 353 -22.29 -12.88 -22.75
N LEU A 354 -21.24 -12.48 -22.02
CA LEU A 354 -21.20 -11.22 -21.29
C LEU A 354 -21.05 -10.05 -22.27
N HIS A 355 -21.84 -9.00 -22.05
CA HIS A 355 -21.73 -7.74 -22.77
C HIS A 355 -21.75 -6.57 -21.79
N TYR A 356 -21.22 -5.43 -22.21
CA TYR A 356 -21.50 -4.14 -21.57
C TYR A 356 -22.29 -3.23 -22.51
N ARG A 357 -23.19 -2.41 -21.94
CA ARG A 357 -23.97 -1.41 -22.67
C ARG A 357 -23.24 -0.06 -22.72
N ALA A 358 -23.03 0.45 -23.93
CA ALA A 358 -22.60 1.81 -24.19
C ALA A 358 -23.66 2.54 -25.01
N GLY A 359 -24.50 3.35 -24.35
CA GLY A 359 -25.65 3.97 -25.00
C GLY A 359 -26.64 2.92 -25.51
N ARG A 360 -26.80 2.80 -26.83
CA ARG A 360 -27.68 1.78 -27.45
C ARG A 360 -26.95 0.50 -27.83
N ASP A 361 -25.62 0.55 -27.86
CA ASP A 361 -24.79 -0.54 -28.36
C ASP A 361 -24.43 -1.51 -27.24
N LEU A 362 -24.24 -2.77 -27.63
CA LEU A 362 -23.75 -3.83 -26.75
C LEU A 362 -22.42 -4.32 -27.28
N HIS A 363 -21.45 -4.34 -26.38
CA HIS A 363 -20.09 -4.75 -26.68
C HIS A 363 -19.79 -6.02 -25.90
N ARG A 364 -19.32 -7.06 -26.59
CA ARG A 364 -18.95 -8.34 -26.00
C ARG A 364 -17.76 -8.17 -25.04
N VAL A 365 -17.71 -9.02 -24.01
CA VAL A 365 -16.58 -9.15 -23.08
C VAL A 365 -16.22 -10.63 -22.95
N ASP A 366 -14.99 -10.96 -23.34
CA ASP A 366 -14.40 -12.30 -23.25
C ASP A 366 -13.49 -12.44 -22.02
N VAL A 367 -12.81 -11.36 -21.64
CA VAL A 367 -11.96 -11.31 -20.45
C VAL A 367 -12.30 -10.07 -19.63
N MET A 368 -12.69 -10.31 -18.39
CA MET A 368 -12.97 -9.29 -17.40
C MET A 368 -11.77 -9.16 -16.45
N TYR A 369 -11.09 -8.02 -16.46
CA TYR A 369 -10.21 -7.64 -15.37
C TYR A 369 -11.06 -7.06 -14.23
N ALA A 370 -11.40 -7.89 -13.26
CA ALA A 370 -12.22 -7.52 -12.11
C ALA A 370 -11.39 -6.73 -11.09
N ARG A 371 -11.74 -5.45 -10.94
CA ARG A 371 -11.24 -4.50 -9.94
C ARG A 371 -12.31 -4.21 -8.90
N ILE A 372 -13.04 -5.25 -8.51
CA ILE A 372 -14.18 -5.22 -7.60
C ILE A 372 -14.18 -6.51 -6.77
N ASP A 373 -14.57 -6.42 -5.51
CA ASP A 373 -14.69 -7.60 -4.64
C ASP A 373 -15.69 -8.63 -5.20
N GLU A 374 -15.41 -9.91 -4.99
CA GLU A 374 -16.20 -11.03 -5.53
C GLU A 374 -17.66 -10.98 -5.08
N ASP A 375 -17.94 -10.73 -3.80
CA ASP A 375 -19.34 -10.70 -3.32
C ASP A 375 -20.08 -9.52 -3.92
N MET A 376 -19.41 -8.36 -4.01
CA MET A 376 -19.97 -7.17 -4.62
C MET A 376 -20.25 -7.40 -6.11
N LEU A 377 -19.31 -8.00 -6.85
CA LEU A 377 -19.49 -8.32 -8.27
C LEU A 377 -20.68 -9.25 -8.49
N LEU A 378 -20.74 -10.37 -7.76
CA LEU A 378 -21.77 -11.39 -7.95
C LEU A 378 -23.16 -10.89 -7.52
N SER A 379 -23.24 -10.06 -6.48
CA SER A 379 -24.52 -9.53 -5.99
C SER A 379 -25.00 -8.27 -6.72
N SER A 380 -24.13 -7.60 -7.48
CA SER A 380 -24.49 -6.38 -8.20
C SER A 380 -25.54 -6.65 -9.29
N PRO A 381 -26.56 -5.78 -9.43
CA PRO A 381 -27.49 -5.87 -10.56
C PRO A 381 -26.81 -5.45 -11.86
N GLY A 382 -27.11 -6.18 -12.93
CA GLY A 382 -26.75 -5.82 -14.30
C GLY A 382 -27.63 -4.71 -14.89
N ASP A 383 -27.41 -4.42 -16.16
CA ASP A 383 -28.16 -3.43 -16.96
C ASP A 383 -29.67 -3.75 -17.08
N ASP A 384 -30.04 -5.02 -16.91
CA ASP A 384 -31.42 -5.52 -16.87
C ASP A 384 -31.99 -5.60 -15.44
N GLY A 385 -31.23 -5.18 -14.43
CA GLY A 385 -31.61 -5.25 -13.02
C GLY A 385 -31.44 -6.64 -12.38
N ILE A 386 -30.95 -7.64 -13.12
CA ILE A 386 -30.76 -9.01 -12.64
C ILE A 386 -29.36 -9.11 -12.00
N PRO A 387 -29.21 -9.73 -10.81
CA PRO A 387 -27.89 -9.98 -10.22
C PRO A 387 -26.97 -10.76 -11.17
N LEU A 388 -25.71 -10.33 -11.28
CA LEU A 388 -24.76 -10.91 -12.26
C LEU A 388 -24.32 -12.34 -11.94
N ARG A 389 -24.53 -12.82 -10.70
CA ARG A 389 -24.07 -14.14 -10.21
C ARG A 389 -24.30 -15.26 -11.21
N ASP A 390 -25.55 -15.56 -11.56
CA ASP A 390 -25.87 -16.77 -12.32
C ASP A 390 -25.26 -16.72 -13.72
N GLY A 391 -25.36 -15.57 -14.40
CA GLY A 391 -24.76 -15.37 -15.71
C GLY A 391 -23.23 -15.49 -15.69
N LEU A 392 -22.56 -14.94 -14.67
CA LEU A 392 -21.10 -15.03 -14.53
C LEU A 392 -20.67 -16.49 -14.32
N LEU A 393 -21.33 -17.21 -13.41
CA LEU A 393 -20.99 -18.61 -13.13
C LEU A 393 -21.26 -19.51 -14.34
N ASP A 394 -22.36 -19.30 -15.06
CA ASP A 394 -22.68 -20.04 -16.27
C ASP A 394 -21.68 -19.77 -17.40
N ALA A 395 -21.27 -18.52 -17.60
CA ALA A 395 -20.29 -18.15 -18.62
C ALA A 395 -18.89 -18.70 -18.31
N LEU A 396 -18.47 -18.64 -17.05
CA LEU A 396 -17.21 -19.23 -16.57
C LEU A 396 -17.20 -20.76 -16.76
N GLY A 397 -18.24 -21.46 -16.30
CA GLY A 397 -18.34 -22.92 -16.42
C GLY A 397 -18.42 -23.40 -17.88
N ALA A 398 -19.08 -22.61 -18.73
CA ALA A 398 -19.11 -22.85 -20.18
C ALA A 398 -17.78 -22.53 -20.89
N GLY A 399 -16.81 -21.90 -20.21
CA GLY A 399 -15.54 -21.48 -20.81
C GLY A 399 -15.70 -20.35 -21.83
N ARG A 400 -16.70 -19.47 -21.64
CA ARG A 400 -17.02 -18.33 -22.51
C ARG A 400 -16.52 -16.99 -21.98
N LEU A 401 -16.10 -16.95 -20.72
CA LEU A 401 -15.61 -15.78 -20.02
C LEU A 401 -14.39 -16.18 -19.18
N THR A 402 -13.42 -15.27 -19.09
CA THR A 402 -12.35 -15.30 -18.09
C THR A 402 -12.54 -14.12 -17.15
N ILE A 403 -12.34 -14.34 -15.84
CA ILE A 403 -12.22 -13.26 -14.86
C ILE A 403 -10.80 -13.28 -14.31
N ALA A 404 -10.10 -12.16 -14.43
CA ALA A 404 -8.79 -11.94 -13.87
C ALA A 404 -8.91 -10.99 -12.66
N ASN A 405 -8.48 -11.35 -11.46
CA ASN A 405 -8.14 -12.71 -11.02
C ASN A 405 -9.38 -13.61 -10.87
N ALA A 406 -9.17 -14.93 -10.85
CA ALA A 406 -10.26 -15.89 -10.76
C ALA A 406 -11.04 -15.79 -9.43
N LEU A 407 -12.30 -16.23 -9.46
CA LEU A 407 -13.13 -16.32 -8.25
C LEU A 407 -12.55 -17.34 -7.26
N GLY A 408 -12.77 -17.11 -5.97
CA GLY A 408 -12.28 -17.96 -4.89
C GLY A 408 -10.78 -17.81 -4.59
N ASN A 409 -10.07 -16.85 -5.19
CA ASN A 409 -8.64 -16.69 -4.93
C ASN A 409 -8.29 -16.30 -3.49
N GLY A 410 -9.26 -15.80 -2.71
CA GLY A 410 -9.01 -15.31 -1.37
C GLY A 410 -8.55 -16.37 -0.36
N VAL A 411 -8.59 -17.65 -0.71
CA VAL A 411 -8.00 -18.73 0.07
C VAL A 411 -6.47 -18.72 0.01
N ALA A 412 -5.87 -18.24 -1.08
CA ALA A 412 -4.42 -18.27 -1.26
C ALA A 412 -3.69 -17.04 -0.71
N ASP A 413 -4.42 -15.96 -0.38
CA ASP A 413 -3.91 -14.85 0.44
C ASP A 413 -4.41 -14.89 1.88
N ASP A 414 -4.96 -16.03 2.32
CA ASP A 414 -5.32 -16.23 3.72
C ASP A 414 -4.07 -16.28 4.61
N LYS A 415 -4.13 -15.63 5.78
CA LYS A 415 -2.95 -15.50 6.66
C LYS A 415 -2.51 -16.82 7.29
N ALA A 416 -3.42 -17.79 7.45
CA ALA A 416 -3.05 -19.14 7.89
C ALA A 416 -2.47 -19.96 6.72
N VAL A 417 -3.04 -19.81 5.52
CA VAL A 417 -2.51 -20.45 4.30
C VAL A 417 -1.11 -19.95 3.94
N TYR A 418 -0.82 -18.67 4.21
CA TYR A 418 0.51 -18.08 4.05
C TYR A 418 1.63 -18.93 4.68
N ALA A 419 1.41 -19.52 5.87
CA ALA A 419 2.40 -20.37 6.53
C ALA A 419 2.82 -21.61 5.71
N SER A 420 1.98 -22.04 4.76
CA SER A 420 2.20 -23.21 3.92
C SER A 420 2.89 -22.91 2.58
N VAL A 421 3.07 -21.65 2.19
CA VAL A 421 3.61 -21.30 0.86
C VAL A 421 5.01 -21.84 0.59
N PRO A 422 5.96 -21.89 1.56
CA PRO A 422 7.24 -22.55 1.34
C PRO A 422 7.09 -24.03 0.96
N ALA A 423 6.14 -24.74 1.58
CA ALA A 423 5.80 -26.12 1.23
C ALA A 423 5.09 -26.22 -0.13
N MET A 424 4.30 -25.21 -0.54
CA MET A 424 3.72 -25.15 -1.89
C MET A 424 4.80 -25.06 -2.96
N ILE A 425 5.84 -24.24 -2.74
CA ILE A 425 6.96 -24.10 -3.68
C ILE A 425 7.67 -25.44 -3.87
N ASP A 426 7.99 -26.15 -2.78
CA ASP A 426 8.59 -27.48 -2.83
C ASP A 426 7.65 -28.50 -3.50
N PHE A 427 6.39 -28.57 -3.08
CA PHE A 427 5.43 -29.57 -3.56
C PHE A 427 5.06 -29.41 -5.03
N TYR A 428 4.74 -28.20 -5.48
CA TYR A 428 4.27 -27.96 -6.85
C TYR A 428 5.40 -27.73 -7.85
N LEU A 429 6.53 -27.15 -7.41
CA LEU A 429 7.62 -26.77 -8.31
C LEU A 429 8.85 -27.67 -8.15
N GLY A 430 8.99 -28.39 -7.04
CA GLY A 430 10.22 -29.13 -6.72
C GLY A 430 11.42 -28.20 -6.49
N GLU A 431 11.17 -26.98 -6.04
CA GLU A 431 12.16 -25.91 -5.89
C GLU A 431 12.30 -25.51 -4.40
N THR A 432 13.46 -24.96 -4.02
CA THR A 432 13.62 -24.29 -2.72
C THR A 432 13.15 -22.84 -2.82
N PRO A 433 12.43 -22.30 -1.81
CA PRO A 433 12.02 -20.89 -1.79
C PRO A 433 13.21 -19.94 -1.95
N ILE A 434 13.13 -19.04 -2.92
CA ILE A 434 14.16 -18.01 -3.18
C ILE A 434 14.04 -16.86 -2.17
N LEU A 435 12.82 -16.41 -1.89
CA LEU A 435 12.56 -15.36 -0.91
C LEU A 435 12.23 -15.98 0.43
N VAL A 436 12.81 -15.38 1.48
CA VAL A 436 12.54 -15.80 2.85
C VAL A 436 11.12 -15.37 3.21
N GLN A 437 10.40 -16.24 3.92
CA GLN A 437 9.10 -15.91 4.46
C GLN A 437 9.23 -15.60 5.95
N VAL A 438 8.46 -14.65 6.47
CA VAL A 438 8.40 -14.41 7.91
C VAL A 438 7.88 -15.67 8.62
N PRO A 439 8.61 -16.23 9.60
CA PRO A 439 8.13 -17.38 10.35
C PRO A 439 6.76 -17.08 10.96
N THR A 440 5.80 -17.98 10.70
CA THR A 440 4.40 -17.77 11.05
C THR A 440 3.86 -18.98 11.79
N TYR A 441 3.23 -18.69 12.93
CA TYR A 441 2.63 -19.66 13.84
C TYR A 441 1.12 -19.65 13.67
N LEU A 442 0.54 -20.84 13.48
CA LEU A 442 -0.89 -21.06 13.45
C LEU A 442 -1.40 -21.22 14.88
N CYS A 443 -2.10 -20.20 15.40
CA CYS A 443 -2.63 -20.27 16.76
C CYS A 443 -3.72 -21.35 16.91
N ALA A 444 -4.31 -21.83 15.81
CA ALA A 444 -5.20 -22.99 15.80
C ALA A 444 -4.49 -24.30 16.24
N ASP A 445 -3.19 -24.42 15.99
CA ASP A 445 -2.40 -25.54 16.49
C ASP A 445 -2.02 -25.31 17.95
N ARG A 446 -2.36 -26.25 18.82
CA ARG A 446 -2.16 -26.10 20.27
C ARG A 446 -0.70 -25.87 20.64
N THR A 447 0.22 -26.58 20.00
CA THR A 447 1.66 -26.49 20.32
C THR A 447 2.21 -25.12 19.94
N GLN A 448 1.86 -24.66 18.74
CA GLN A 448 2.24 -23.33 18.27
C GLN A 448 1.58 -22.22 19.08
N ARG A 449 0.30 -22.36 19.45
CA ARG A 449 -0.40 -21.43 20.31
C ARG A 449 0.27 -21.27 21.67
N ASP A 450 0.63 -22.38 22.31
CA ASP A 450 1.27 -22.35 23.63
C ASP A 450 2.62 -21.60 23.54
N LEU A 451 3.40 -21.81 22.47
CA LEU A 451 4.60 -21.02 22.17
C LEU A 451 4.29 -19.51 21.99
N VAL A 452 3.24 -19.18 21.24
CA VAL A 452 2.81 -17.79 21.03
C VAL A 452 2.39 -17.13 22.34
N LEU A 453 1.67 -17.85 23.20
CA LEU A 453 1.23 -17.37 24.50
C LEU A 453 2.42 -17.08 25.44
N ASP A 454 3.48 -17.88 25.36
CA ASP A 454 4.70 -17.68 26.16
C ASP A 454 5.52 -16.48 25.67
N ARG A 455 5.51 -16.21 24.36
CA ARG A 455 6.28 -15.14 23.71
C ARG A 455 5.42 -13.97 23.20
N LEU A 456 4.22 -13.76 23.77
CA LEU A 456 3.24 -12.83 23.21
C LEU A 456 3.76 -11.38 23.09
N GLY A 457 4.63 -10.96 24.02
CA GLY A 457 5.28 -9.65 24.01
C GLY A 457 6.42 -9.51 23.00
N GLU A 458 6.79 -10.57 22.27
CA GLU A 458 7.88 -10.59 21.29
C GLU A 458 7.37 -10.76 19.86
N LEU A 459 6.07 -11.02 19.67
CA LEU A 459 5.49 -11.44 18.39
C LEU A 459 4.49 -10.42 17.86
N VAL A 460 4.23 -10.48 16.54
CA VAL A 460 3.12 -9.77 15.91
C VAL A 460 1.94 -10.73 15.77
N VAL A 461 0.83 -10.47 16.46
CA VAL A 461 -0.39 -11.27 16.34
C VAL A 461 -1.39 -10.59 15.42
N LYS A 462 -1.80 -11.28 14.36
CA LYS A 462 -2.72 -10.79 13.33
C LYS A 462 -4.01 -11.61 13.31
N PRO A 463 -5.19 -10.96 13.26
CA PRO A 463 -6.44 -11.66 12.99
C PRO A 463 -6.49 -12.12 11.53
N ILE A 464 -6.99 -13.33 11.30
CA ILE A 464 -7.12 -13.91 9.96
C ILE A 464 -8.11 -13.09 9.13
N ASP A 465 -9.29 -12.80 9.68
CA ASP A 465 -10.36 -12.03 9.00
C ASP A 465 -10.10 -10.51 8.91
N GLY A 466 -9.02 -10.01 9.49
CA GLY A 466 -8.75 -8.58 9.55
C GLY A 466 -8.26 -8.01 8.22
N TYR A 467 -8.97 -7.00 7.69
CA TYR A 467 -8.47 -6.13 6.62
C TYR A 467 -7.77 -4.89 7.19
N GLY A 468 -6.77 -4.37 6.47
CA GLY A 468 -6.27 -3.01 6.70
C GLY A 468 -5.50 -2.81 8.01
N GLY A 469 -4.96 -3.87 8.61
CA GLY A 469 -4.21 -3.81 9.87
C GLY A 469 -5.04 -3.64 11.13
N LEU A 470 -6.38 -3.71 11.05
CA LEU A 470 -7.26 -3.69 12.22
C LEU A 470 -7.06 -4.96 13.07
N GLY A 471 -6.94 -4.77 14.39
CA GLY A 471 -6.75 -5.86 15.35
C GLY A 471 -5.34 -6.48 15.39
N ILE A 472 -4.34 -5.89 14.73
CA ILE A 472 -2.94 -6.33 14.89
C ILE A 472 -2.43 -5.90 16.28
N THR A 473 -1.80 -6.85 16.97
CA THR A 473 -1.04 -6.63 18.22
C THR A 473 0.44 -6.73 17.87
N ILE A 474 1.20 -5.67 18.12
CA ILE A 474 2.67 -5.67 18.01
C ILE A 474 3.20 -5.83 19.42
N GLY A 475 3.55 -7.06 19.80
CA GLY A 475 3.91 -7.43 21.17
C GLY A 475 4.84 -6.42 21.86
N PRO A 476 5.98 -6.06 21.25
CA PRO A 476 6.95 -5.13 21.86
C PRO A 476 6.43 -3.70 22.08
N GLU A 477 5.38 -3.28 21.37
CA GLU A 477 4.79 -1.94 21.49
C GLU A 477 3.57 -1.92 22.41
N CYS A 478 3.07 -3.09 22.83
CA CYS A 478 1.84 -3.20 23.60
C CYS A 478 2.07 -3.11 25.11
N SER A 479 1.12 -2.50 25.80
CA SER A 479 1.03 -2.55 27.26
C SER A 479 0.63 -3.94 27.76
N GLU A 480 0.94 -4.25 29.02
CA GLU A 480 0.52 -5.49 29.68
C GLU A 480 -0.99 -5.73 29.61
N ALA A 481 -1.81 -4.66 29.65
CA ALA A 481 -3.26 -4.77 29.54
C ALA A 481 -3.71 -5.20 28.13
N GLU A 482 -3.06 -4.67 27.09
CA GLU A 482 -3.33 -5.05 25.69
C GLU A 482 -2.87 -6.49 25.41
N LEU A 483 -1.72 -6.88 25.95
CA LEU A 483 -1.23 -8.26 25.87
C LEU A 483 -2.17 -9.23 26.61
N ALA A 484 -2.67 -8.86 27.78
CA ALA A 484 -3.64 -9.67 28.53
C ALA A 484 -4.96 -9.84 27.77
N ALA A 485 -5.47 -8.79 27.13
CA ALA A 485 -6.66 -8.88 26.28
C ALA A 485 -6.43 -9.82 25.09
N ARG A 486 -5.29 -9.69 24.40
CA ARG A 486 -4.96 -10.59 23.29
C ARG A 486 -4.73 -12.04 23.74
N ARG A 487 -4.18 -12.25 24.94
CA ARG A 487 -4.05 -13.57 25.54
C ARG A 487 -5.41 -14.25 25.69
N GLU A 488 -6.42 -13.53 26.17
CA GLU A 488 -7.79 -14.05 26.30
C GLU A 488 -8.40 -14.39 24.93
N ASP A 489 -8.21 -13.53 23.92
CA ASP A 489 -8.64 -13.81 22.54
C ASP A 489 -8.04 -15.12 22.01
N LEU A 490 -6.74 -15.34 22.24
CA LEU A 490 -6.02 -16.54 21.79
C LEU A 490 -6.44 -17.81 22.56
N LEU A 491 -6.88 -17.69 23.81
CA LEU A 491 -7.40 -18.81 24.59
C LEU A 491 -8.84 -19.17 24.19
N THR A 492 -9.63 -18.18 23.80
CA THR A 492 -11.07 -18.35 23.50
C THR A 492 -11.33 -18.69 22.04
N ARG A 493 -10.61 -18.07 21.09
CA ARG A 493 -10.76 -18.27 19.64
C ARG A 493 -9.40 -18.31 18.93
N PRO A 494 -8.52 -19.27 19.28
CA PRO A 494 -7.19 -19.40 18.70
C PRO A 494 -7.19 -19.46 17.16
N GLU A 495 -8.20 -20.10 16.58
CA GLU A 495 -8.35 -20.27 15.14
C GLU A 495 -8.59 -18.98 14.36
N GLY A 496 -8.90 -17.87 15.04
CA GLY A 496 -9.06 -16.55 14.42
C GLY A 496 -7.75 -15.80 14.22
N PHE A 497 -6.61 -16.36 14.64
CA PHE A 497 -5.34 -15.65 14.70
C PHE A 497 -4.16 -16.46 14.16
N ILE A 498 -3.16 -15.70 13.69
CA ILE A 498 -1.81 -16.16 13.46
C ILE A 498 -0.84 -15.24 14.20
N ALA A 499 0.36 -15.72 14.49
CA ALA A 499 1.44 -14.91 15.01
C ALA A 499 2.66 -14.98 14.11
N GLN A 500 3.45 -13.92 14.05
CA GLN A 500 4.66 -13.83 13.25
C GLN A 500 5.81 -13.29 14.09
N GLU A 501 7.03 -13.71 13.75
CA GLU A 501 8.22 -13.04 14.28
C GLU A 501 8.22 -11.57 13.85
N VAL A 502 8.70 -10.69 14.74
CA VAL A 502 8.89 -9.27 14.41
C VAL A 502 10.10 -9.17 13.49
N VAL A 503 9.90 -8.59 12.31
CA VAL A 503 11.00 -8.26 11.39
C VAL A 503 11.48 -6.85 11.68
N PRO A 504 12.78 -6.61 11.93
CA PRO A 504 13.33 -5.27 12.06
C PRO A 504 13.31 -4.59 10.69
N LEU A 505 12.23 -3.86 10.41
CA LEU A 505 12.00 -3.24 9.10
C LEU A 505 13.08 -2.18 8.82
N SER A 506 13.66 -2.25 7.63
CA SER A 506 14.55 -1.20 7.12
C SER A 506 13.86 0.15 7.10
N THR A 507 14.68 1.20 7.13
CA THR A 507 14.22 2.59 7.09
C THR A 507 14.73 3.32 5.86
N LEU A 508 14.00 4.38 5.50
CA LEU A 508 14.45 5.38 4.52
C LEU A 508 14.23 6.80 5.05
N PRO A 509 15.10 7.76 4.67
CA PRO A 509 14.87 9.18 4.92
C PRO A 509 13.56 9.63 4.30
N THR A 510 12.75 10.32 5.08
CA THR A 510 11.44 10.85 4.68
C THR A 510 11.30 12.28 5.18
N PHE A 511 10.89 13.18 4.31
CA PHE A 511 10.77 14.60 4.60
C PHE A 511 9.47 14.90 5.35
N ASP A 512 9.57 15.47 6.56
CA ASP A 512 8.43 15.80 7.40
C ASP A 512 7.87 17.23 7.19
N GLY A 513 8.37 17.94 6.17
CA GLY A 513 8.10 19.36 5.92
C GLY A 513 9.15 20.32 6.50
N THR A 514 10.03 19.83 7.36
CA THR A 514 11.13 20.62 7.98
C THR A 514 12.49 19.94 7.86
N ARG A 515 12.57 18.64 8.08
CA ARG A 515 13.80 17.84 8.10
C ARG A 515 13.56 16.43 7.56
N MET A 516 14.64 15.70 7.32
CA MET A 516 14.59 14.27 7.00
C MET A 516 14.53 13.45 8.29
N GLN A 517 13.63 12.46 8.33
CA GLN A 517 13.51 11.51 9.44
C GLN A 517 13.49 10.07 8.93
N ARG A 518 13.95 9.12 9.75
CA ARG A 518 13.79 7.69 9.50
C ARG A 518 12.32 7.29 9.53
N ARG A 519 11.90 6.51 8.54
CA ARG A 519 10.58 5.86 8.47
C ARG A 519 10.72 4.46 7.92
N HIS A 520 9.99 3.52 8.51
CA HIS A 520 9.92 2.17 7.99
C HIS A 520 9.23 2.14 6.63
N VAL A 521 9.70 1.25 5.76
CA VAL A 521 9.19 1.08 4.41
C VAL A 521 8.93 -0.38 4.09
N ASP A 522 8.00 -0.61 3.18
CA ASP A 522 7.84 -1.90 2.51
C ASP A 522 7.81 -1.71 0.99
N LEU A 523 7.78 -2.82 0.26
CA LEU A 523 7.68 -2.84 -1.19
C LEU A 523 6.60 -3.84 -1.59
N ARG A 524 5.56 -3.38 -2.27
CA ARG A 524 4.68 -4.27 -3.03
C ARG A 524 5.25 -4.46 -4.43
N ALA A 525 5.77 -5.66 -4.69
CA ALA A 525 6.16 -6.11 -6.02
C ALA A 525 4.98 -6.83 -6.69
N PHE A 526 4.99 -6.91 -8.02
CA PHE A 526 3.94 -7.58 -8.78
C PHE A 526 4.52 -8.67 -9.67
N ALA A 527 3.79 -9.78 -9.79
CA ALA A 527 4.12 -10.86 -10.72
C ALA A 527 2.88 -11.23 -11.52
N HIS A 528 3.03 -11.40 -12.83
CA HIS A 528 1.95 -11.77 -13.73
C HIS A 528 2.08 -13.23 -14.14
N VAL A 529 1.05 -14.02 -13.87
CA VAL A 529 0.99 -15.43 -14.26
C VAL A 529 0.31 -15.53 -15.63
N ARG A 530 0.94 -16.27 -16.53
CA ARG A 530 0.45 -16.55 -17.88
C ARG A 530 0.54 -18.03 -18.15
N ARG A 531 -0.38 -18.55 -18.97
CA ARG A 531 -0.35 -19.93 -19.43
C ARG A 531 -0.12 -19.99 -20.91
N GLU A 532 1.11 -20.33 -21.30
CA GLU A 532 1.56 -20.36 -22.69
C GLU A 532 1.99 -21.77 -23.05
N GLY A 533 1.45 -22.32 -24.15
CA GLY A 533 1.83 -23.66 -24.63
C GLY A 533 1.58 -24.79 -23.62
N GLY A 534 0.61 -24.63 -22.72
CA GLY A 534 0.32 -25.62 -21.65
C GLY A 534 1.26 -25.56 -20.45
N ARG A 535 2.19 -24.60 -20.39
CA ARG A 535 3.03 -24.31 -19.22
C ARG A 535 2.57 -23.03 -18.52
N THR A 536 2.61 -23.04 -17.20
CA THR A 536 2.45 -21.83 -16.39
C THR A 536 3.81 -21.14 -16.29
N THR A 537 3.84 -19.86 -16.65
CA THR A 537 4.99 -18.95 -16.49
C THR A 537 4.56 -17.78 -15.63
N ALA A 538 5.49 -17.21 -14.88
CA ALA A 538 5.27 -15.96 -14.17
C ALA A 538 6.33 -14.95 -14.60
N HIS A 539 5.95 -13.67 -14.64
CA HIS A 539 6.80 -12.57 -15.08
C HIS A 539 6.73 -11.46 -14.03
N ALA A 540 7.86 -11.16 -13.39
CA ALA A 540 7.96 -10.04 -12.47
C ALA A 540 7.78 -8.73 -13.23
N VAL A 541 6.93 -7.86 -12.69
CA VAL A 541 6.70 -6.53 -13.26
C VAL A 541 7.81 -5.62 -12.75
N PRO A 542 8.59 -4.93 -13.61
CA PRO A 542 9.68 -4.05 -13.21
C PRO A 542 9.18 -2.71 -12.66
N ALA A 543 8.21 -2.78 -11.76
CA ALA A 543 7.60 -1.67 -11.04
C ALA A 543 7.04 -2.18 -9.71
N GLY A 544 7.06 -1.32 -8.70
CA GLY A 544 6.51 -1.63 -7.40
C GLY A 544 6.06 -0.38 -6.65
N LEU A 545 5.24 -0.58 -5.63
CA LEU A 545 4.81 0.48 -4.74
C LEU A 545 5.59 0.36 -3.43
N THR A 546 6.49 1.31 -3.19
CA THR A 546 7.08 1.48 -1.86
C THR A 546 6.11 2.29 -1.00
N ARG A 547 5.66 1.72 0.12
CA ARG A 547 4.87 2.45 1.12
C ARG A 547 5.77 2.86 2.27
N VAL A 548 5.43 3.97 2.91
CA VAL A 548 6.18 4.51 4.05
C VAL A 548 5.24 4.70 5.24
N ALA A 549 5.68 4.25 6.41
CA ALA A 549 4.90 4.37 7.64
C ALA A 549 4.84 5.82 8.15
N PRO A 550 3.81 6.17 8.94
CA PRO A 550 3.80 7.39 9.74
C PRO A 550 4.98 7.45 10.72
N ALA A 551 5.21 8.63 11.31
CA ALA A 551 6.21 8.81 12.35
C ALA A 551 6.00 7.86 13.54
N GLY A 552 7.06 7.16 13.96
CA GLY A 552 7.02 6.28 15.13
C GLY A 552 6.19 5.01 14.95
N SER A 553 5.85 4.62 13.71
CA SER A 553 5.06 3.42 13.45
C SER A 553 5.81 2.45 12.53
N MET A 554 5.70 1.16 12.82
CA MET A 554 6.08 0.08 11.88
C MET A 554 4.95 -0.26 10.88
N ILE A 555 3.76 0.33 11.02
CA ILE A 555 2.60 0.01 10.19
C ILE A 555 2.57 0.93 8.96
N VAL A 556 3.00 0.37 7.84
CA VAL A 556 3.11 1.03 6.51
C VAL A 556 1.79 1.10 5.73
N ASN A 557 0.69 0.60 6.28
CA ASN A 557 -0.59 0.58 5.56
C ASN A 557 -1.16 2.00 5.37
N SER A 558 -1.52 2.35 4.13
CA SER A 558 -2.09 3.66 3.77
C SER A 558 -3.44 3.91 4.45
N SER A 559 -4.19 2.87 4.83
CA SER A 559 -5.41 3.00 5.63
C SER A 559 -5.19 3.67 7.00
N ARG A 560 -3.93 3.71 7.49
CA ARG A 560 -3.50 4.37 8.75
C ARG A 560 -2.64 5.63 8.53
N GLY A 561 -2.68 6.21 7.33
CA GLY A 561 -1.99 7.48 7.05
C GLY A 561 -0.53 7.33 6.57
N GLY A 562 -0.13 6.12 6.16
CA GLY A 562 1.14 5.91 5.44
C GLY A 562 1.13 6.56 4.04
N GLY A 563 2.29 7.02 3.59
CA GLY A 563 2.51 7.59 2.26
C GLY A 563 3.14 6.60 1.28
N GLY A 564 3.62 7.10 0.14
CA GLY A 564 4.43 6.31 -0.79
C GLY A 564 5.68 7.02 -1.29
N LYS A 565 6.63 6.21 -1.73
CA LYS A 565 7.89 6.62 -2.37
C LYS A 565 7.97 6.02 -3.77
N ASP A 566 8.50 6.78 -4.72
CA ASP A 566 8.88 6.22 -6.02
C ASP A 566 9.89 5.09 -5.81
N THR A 567 9.74 4.00 -6.56
CA THR A 567 10.64 2.84 -6.50
C THR A 567 11.46 2.80 -7.78
N TRP A 568 12.77 3.03 -7.65
CA TRP A 568 13.73 3.08 -8.73
C TRP A 568 14.38 1.72 -8.91
N ILE A 569 13.79 0.91 -9.78
CA ILE A 569 14.38 -0.37 -10.20
C ILE A 569 15.36 -0.08 -11.34
N MET A 570 16.63 -0.35 -11.07
CA MET A 570 17.73 -0.16 -12.02
C MET A 570 17.79 -1.30 -13.05
N ARG A 571 18.23 -0.99 -14.27
CA ARG A 571 18.38 -1.97 -15.37
C ARG A 571 19.67 -2.77 -15.32
#